data_AF-A0A536RFQ8-F1
#
_entry.id   AF-A0A536RFQ8-F1
#
_cell.length_a   1.000
_cell.length_b   1.000
_cell.length_c   1.000
_cell.angle_alpha   90.00
_cell.angle_beta   90.00
_cell.angle_gamma   90.00
#
_symmetry.space_group_name_H-M   'P 1'
#
loop_
_entity.id
_entity.type
_entity.pdbx_description
1 polymer ?
#
loop_
_entity_poly.entity_id
_entity_poly.type
_entity_poly.pdbx_seq_one_letter_code
_entity_poly.pdbx_strand_id
1 'polypeptide(L)'
;MRAGTFAFPGKRKEPLNDARHVRNAVARFDQVEGVTEKERDAAWRRIRAAARKFGVEVSARGWRQLMQGGKTGRSRRSPRSG
;
A
#
# COMPACT_ATOMS: atom_id res chain seq x y z
N MET A 1 -10.47 -11.44 -19.30
CA MET A 1 -10.16 -11.03 -17.90
C MET A 1 -9.42 -9.71 -17.96
N ARG A 2 -9.94 -8.60 -17.42
CA ARG A 2 -9.15 -7.35 -17.37
C ARG A 2 -7.94 -7.63 -16.49
N ALA A 3 -6.73 -7.55 -17.04
CA ALA A 3 -5.51 -7.68 -16.27
C ALA A 3 -5.58 -6.65 -15.13
N GLY A 4 -5.74 -7.12 -13.89
CA GLY A 4 -5.86 -6.25 -12.74
C GLY A 4 -4.65 -5.33 -12.66
N THR A 5 -4.85 -4.05 -12.44
CA THR A 5 -3.72 -3.15 -12.19
C THR A 5 -3.29 -3.37 -10.74
N PHE A 6 -2.05 -3.81 -10.52
CA PHE A 6 -1.52 -4.06 -9.18
C PHE A 6 -0.50 -2.98 -8.81
N ALA A 7 -0.43 -2.61 -7.52
CA ALA A 7 0.63 -1.73 -7.04
C ALA A 7 2.01 -2.41 -7.17
N PHE A 8 2.05 -3.73 -6.93
CA PHE A 8 3.22 -4.58 -7.09
C PHE A 8 2.96 -5.67 -8.17
N PRO A 9 3.16 -5.38 -9.46
CA PRO A 9 2.82 -6.29 -10.56
C PRO A 9 3.53 -7.64 -10.47
N GLY A 10 4.84 -7.63 -10.19
CA GLY A 10 5.65 -8.87 -10.10
C GLY A 10 5.27 -9.77 -8.92
N LYS A 11 4.55 -9.25 -7.92
CA LYS A 11 4.04 -10.02 -6.77
C LYS A 11 2.51 -10.21 -6.83
N ARG A 12 1.83 -9.60 -7.81
CA ARG A 12 0.37 -9.48 -7.92
C ARG A 12 -0.30 -9.06 -6.59
N LYS A 13 0.36 -8.19 -5.82
CA LYS A 13 -0.13 -7.67 -4.53
C LYS A 13 -0.76 -6.28 -4.70
N GLU A 14 -1.75 -6.01 -3.83
CA GLU A 14 -2.47 -4.74 -3.76
C GLU A 14 -3.12 -4.37 -5.10
N PRO A 15 -4.25 -5.01 -5.48
CA PRO A 15 -5.01 -4.59 -6.65
C PRO A 15 -5.41 -3.11 -6.53
N LEU A 16 -5.55 -2.43 -7.67
CA LEU A 16 -5.88 -1.01 -7.78
C LEU A 16 -7.05 -0.81 -8.75
N ASN A 17 -8.00 -1.75 -8.73
CA ASN A 17 -9.10 -1.80 -9.71
C ASN A 17 -10.27 -0.88 -9.34
N ASP A 18 -10.37 -0.44 -8.08
CA ASP A 18 -11.40 0.47 -7.59
C ASP A 18 -10.90 1.30 -6.39
N ALA A 19 -11.71 2.26 -5.96
CA ALA A 19 -11.44 3.15 -4.83
C ALA A 19 -11.15 2.39 -3.52
N ARG A 20 -11.88 1.30 -3.25
CA ARG A 20 -11.75 0.52 -2.01
C ARG A 20 -10.39 -0.15 -1.96
N HIS A 21 -9.99 -0.77 -3.06
CA HIS A 21 -8.69 -1.40 -3.18
C HIS A 21 -7.54 -0.39 -3.09
N VAL A 22 -7.68 0.80 -3.68
CA VAL A 22 -6.68 1.87 -3.55
C VAL A 22 -6.51 2.32 -2.09
N ARG A 23 -7.60 2.55 -1.35
CA ARG A 23 -7.53 2.91 0.08
C ARG A 23 -6.83 1.83 0.90
N ASN A 24 -7.17 0.56 0.66
CA ASN A 24 -6.53 -0.57 1.33
C ASN A 24 -5.03 -0.66 1.01
N ALA A 25 -4.65 -0.43 -0.24
CA ALA A 25 -3.25 -0.43 -0.68
C ALA A 25 -2.43 0.67 0.00
N VAL A 26 -3.00 1.86 0.21
CA VAL A 26 -2.35 2.94 1.00
C VAL A 26 -2.21 2.50 2.46
N ALA A 27 -3.28 2.00 3.08
CA ALA A 27 -3.31 1.66 4.50
C ALA A 27 -2.39 0.49 4.89
N ARG A 28 -2.10 -0.42 3.95
CA ARG A 28 -1.25 -1.60 4.17
C ARG A 28 0.10 -1.52 3.46
N PHE A 29 0.46 -0.35 2.93
CA PHE A 29 1.68 -0.17 2.17
C PHE A 29 2.94 -0.56 2.96
N ASP A 30 2.92 -0.34 4.27
CA ASP A 30 3.99 -0.70 5.21
C ASP A 30 4.09 -2.20 5.49
N GLN A 31 3.03 -2.96 5.23
CA GLN A 31 2.95 -4.42 5.42
C GLN A 31 3.56 -5.21 4.26
N VAL A 32 3.82 -4.55 3.12
CA VAL A 32 4.39 -5.23 1.97
C VAL A 32 5.89 -5.44 2.21
N GLU A 33 6.27 -6.69 2.45
CA GLU A 33 7.65 -7.14 2.62
C GLU A 33 8.20 -7.80 1.34
N GLY A 34 9.52 -7.93 1.27
CA GLY A 34 10.21 -8.58 0.14
C GLY A 34 10.19 -7.76 -1.15
N VAL A 35 10.19 -6.42 -1.02
CA VAL A 35 10.23 -5.46 -2.14
C VAL A 35 11.32 -4.44 -1.89
N THR A 36 12.02 -4.06 -2.95
CA THR A 36 13.05 -3.02 -2.94
C THR A 36 12.44 -1.62 -2.81
N GLU A 37 13.23 -0.63 -2.39
CA GLU A 37 12.77 0.76 -2.36
C GLU A 37 12.30 1.25 -3.74
N LYS A 38 13.00 0.84 -4.82
CA LYS A 38 12.59 1.15 -6.20
C LYS A 38 11.20 0.60 -6.54
N GLU A 39 10.90 -0.62 -6.10
CA GLU A 39 9.58 -1.21 -6.25
C GLU A 39 8.52 -0.47 -5.42
N ARG A 40 8.86 -0.03 -4.20
CA ARG A 40 7.98 0.82 -3.37
C ARG A 40 7.70 2.16 -4.05
N ASP A 41 8.71 2.83 -4.58
CA ASP A 41 8.53 4.08 -5.32
C ASP A 41 7.66 3.91 -6.57
N ALA A 42 7.84 2.82 -7.31
CA ALA A 42 7.00 2.50 -8.45
C ALA A 42 5.55 2.17 -8.03
N ALA A 43 5.37 1.41 -6.96
CA ALA A 43 4.05 1.07 -6.42
C ALA A 43 3.31 2.32 -5.91
N TRP A 44 3.99 3.20 -5.18
CA TRP A 44 3.41 4.43 -4.66
C TRP A 44 2.91 5.36 -5.79
N ARG A 45 3.69 5.47 -6.88
CA ARG A 45 3.27 6.22 -8.08
C ARG A 45 1.99 5.63 -8.70
N ARG A 46 1.89 4.31 -8.80
CA ARG A 46 0.68 3.62 -9.31
C ARG A 46 -0.53 3.86 -8.41
N ILE A 47 -0.35 3.76 -7.09
CA ILE A 47 -1.40 4.01 -6.10
C ILE A 47 -1.91 5.44 -6.23
N ARG A 48 -1.03 6.45 -6.31
CA ARG A 48 -1.45 7.85 -6.49
C ARG A 48 -2.20 8.08 -7.80
N ALA A 49 -1.75 7.46 -8.90
CA ALA A 49 -2.45 7.55 -10.18
C ALA A 49 -3.85 6.93 -10.11
N ALA A 50 -3.99 5.76 -9.50
CA ALA A 50 -5.28 5.12 -9.27
C ALA A 50 -6.16 5.94 -8.32
N ALA A 51 -5.59 6.51 -7.25
CA ALA A 51 -6.30 7.35 -6.31
C ALA A 51 -6.94 8.57 -7.00
N ARG A 52 -6.17 9.26 -7.86
CA ARG A 52 -6.69 10.37 -8.69
C ARG A 52 -7.81 9.90 -9.62
N LYS A 53 -7.66 8.74 -10.26
CA LYS A 53 -8.67 8.17 -11.16
C LYS A 53 -9.98 7.83 -10.45
N PHE A 54 -9.91 7.35 -9.21
CA PHE A 54 -11.06 6.90 -8.44
C PHE A 54 -11.57 7.91 -7.39
N GLY A 55 -11.01 9.13 -7.36
CA GLY A 55 -11.41 10.14 -6.37
C GLY A 55 -11.08 9.76 -4.92
N VAL A 56 -10.01 9.00 -4.71
CA VAL A 56 -9.52 8.67 -3.36
C VAL A 56 -8.53 9.74 -2.92
N GLU A 57 -8.81 10.36 -1.78
CA GLU A 57 -7.87 11.28 -1.15
C GLU A 57 -6.73 10.52 -0.47
N VAL A 58 -5.50 10.95 -0.72
CA VAL A 58 -4.28 10.40 -0.10
C VAL A 58 -3.48 11.56 0.47
N SER A 59 -3.55 11.75 1.79
CA SER A 59 -2.88 12.85 2.50
C SER A 59 -1.37 12.63 2.66
N ALA A 60 -0.90 11.38 2.53
CA ALA A 60 0.52 11.06 2.60
C ALA A 60 1.28 11.61 1.38
N ARG A 61 2.32 12.41 1.64
CA ARG A 61 3.15 12.99 0.56
C ARG A 61 4.04 11.94 -0.10
N GLY A 62 4.46 10.93 0.66
CA GLY A 62 5.32 9.84 0.21
C GLY A 62 5.15 8.60 1.07
N TRP A 63 5.41 7.43 0.48
CA TRP A 63 5.37 6.17 1.22
C TRP A 63 6.36 6.10 2.39
N ARG A 64 7.47 6.85 2.33
CA ARG A 64 8.43 6.96 3.43
C ARG A 64 7.78 7.49 4.71
N GLN A 65 6.82 8.40 4.60
CA GLN A 65 6.05 8.92 5.73
C GLN A 65 5.15 7.83 6.34
N LEU A 66 4.58 6.96 5.51
CA LEU A 66 3.80 5.80 5.96
C LEU A 66 4.67 4.79 6.72
N MET A 67 5.93 4.62 6.31
CA MET A 67 6.89 3.73 6.99
C MET A 67 7.42 4.33 8.30
N GLN A 68 7.66 5.65 8.34
CA GLN A 68 8.15 6.35 9.54
C GLN A 68 7.09 6.44 10.64
N GLY A 69 5.81 6.46 10.28
CA GLY A 69 4.67 6.48 11.20
C GLY A 69 4.40 5.16 11.94
N GLY A 70 5.17 4.10 11.70
CA GLY A 70 4.96 2.77 12.27
C GLY A 70 5.13 2.64 13.80
N LYS A 71 5.48 3.71 14.53
CA LYS A 71 5.63 3.67 15.99
C LYS A 71 4.32 3.81 16.78
N THR A 72 3.18 4.10 16.13
CA THR A 72 1.88 4.15 16.83
C THR A 72 0.85 3.31 16.08
N GLY A 73 0.75 2.01 16.40
CA GLY A 73 -0.42 1.22 16.01
C GLY A 73 -0.23 -0.28 15.69
N ARG A 74 0.97 -0.83 15.76
CA ARG A 74 1.16 -2.30 15.74
C ARG A 74 2.01 -2.81 16.90
N SER A 75 1.51 -2.55 18.11
CA SER A 75 1.49 -3.64 19.11
C SER A 75 0.50 -4.70 18.61
N ARG A 76 0.95 -5.56 17.69
CA ARG A 76 0.31 -6.84 17.36
C ARG A 76 1.32 -7.97 17.43
N ARG A 77 2.16 -7.92 18.46
CA ARG A 77 2.85 -9.08 18.99
C ARG A 77 2.62 -9.14 20.49
N SER A 78 1.41 -9.54 20.88
CA SER A 78 1.28 -10.35 22.09
C SER A 78 1.25 -11.79 21.62
N PRO A 79 2.28 -12.62 21.90
CA PRO A 79 2.09 -14.05 21.89
C PRO A 79 1.04 -14.33 22.96
N ARG A 80 -0.09 -14.92 22.59
CA ARG A 80 -1.04 -15.44 23.55
C ARG A 80 -0.43 -16.75 24.07
N SER A 81 0.43 -16.62 25.08
CA SER A 81 0.75 -17.71 26.01
C SER A 81 -0.39 -17.80 27.01
N GLY A 82 -0.93 -19.00 27.22
CA GLY A 82 -2.03 -19.30 28.14
C GLY A 82 -3.14 -20.08 27.45
#